data_AF-A0A7S0ZBE3-F1
#
_entry.id   AF-A0A7S0ZBE3-F1
#
_cell.length_a   1.000
_cell.length_b   1.000
_cell.length_c   1.000
_cell.angle_alpha   90.00
_cell.angle_beta   90.00
_cell.angle_gamma   90.00
#
_symmetry.space_group_name_H-M   'P 1'
#
loop_
_entity.id
_entity.type
_entity.pdbx_description
1 polymer ?
#
loop_
_entity_poly.entity_id
_entity_poly.type
_entity_poly.pdbx_seq_one_letter_code
_entity_poly.pdbx_strand_id
1 'polypeptide(L)'
;GLIFKEFGEEPRWRRVAASVVSNRDQLKTTKDLAELAVKVLGYRKHQKIHPATKIFQALRIEVNQELEALSKSLPNAIESLKPGVGRLCVISFHSLEDRLVKRSFTEFSEIQGGVEVLTKRPLIP
;
A
#
# COMPACT_ATOMS: atom_id res chain seq x y z
N GLY A 1 -11.77 10.10 -4.82
CA GLY A 1 -12.28 9.30 -3.68
C GLY A 1 -11.97 7.81 -3.77
N LEU A 2 -11.85 7.25 -4.98
CA LEU A 2 -11.50 5.84 -5.19
C LEU A 2 -10.19 5.44 -4.53
N ILE A 3 -9.20 6.35 -4.46
CA ILE A 3 -7.94 6.11 -3.73
C ILE A 3 -8.15 5.64 -2.28
N PHE A 4 -9.15 6.15 -1.55
CA PHE A 4 -9.41 5.71 -0.18
C PHE A 4 -9.99 4.29 -0.12
N LYS A 5 -10.68 3.87 -1.18
CA LYS A 5 -11.17 2.49 -1.34
C LYS A 5 -10.02 1.56 -1.71
N GLU A 6 -9.25 1.93 -2.73
CA GLU A 6 -8.28 1.05 -3.40
C GLU A 6 -6.95 1.00 -2.64
N PHE A 7 -6.44 2.16 -2.23
CA PHE A 7 -5.13 2.28 -1.58
C PHE A 7 -5.22 2.33 -0.06
N GLY A 8 -6.34 2.86 0.47
CA GLY A 8 -6.61 2.87 1.90
C GLY A 8 -7.30 1.62 2.43
N GLU A 9 -7.90 0.80 1.55
CA GLU A 9 -8.78 -0.32 1.94
C GLU A 9 -9.80 0.11 3.04
N GLU A 10 -10.36 1.32 2.94
CA GLU A 10 -11.30 1.89 3.92
C GLU A 10 -12.76 1.60 3.52
N PRO A 11 -13.52 0.81 4.29
CA PRO A 11 -14.90 0.48 3.96
C PRO A 11 -15.83 1.69 3.84
N ARG A 12 -15.60 2.75 4.64
CA ARG A 12 -16.39 3.99 4.63
C ARG A 12 -15.79 5.07 3.73
N TRP A 13 -15.01 4.68 2.71
CA TRP A 13 -14.31 5.60 1.80
C TRP A 13 -15.20 6.69 1.20
N ARG A 14 -16.47 6.38 0.88
CA ARG A 14 -17.41 7.38 0.32
C ARG A 14 -17.66 8.53 1.29
N ARG A 15 -17.85 8.21 2.58
CA ARG A 15 -18.07 9.22 3.64
C ARG A 15 -16.82 10.06 3.84
N VAL A 16 -15.65 9.44 3.83
CA VAL A 16 -14.38 10.16 3.96
C VAL A 16 -14.16 11.08 2.76
N ALA A 17 -14.32 10.56 1.53
CA ALA A 17 -14.15 11.34 0.32
C ALA A 17 -15.09 12.56 0.27
N ALA A 18 -16.38 12.36 0.57
CA ALA A 18 -17.35 13.45 0.64
C ALA A 18 -16.92 14.48 1.69
N SER A 19 -16.54 14.04 2.88
CA SER A 19 -16.15 14.96 3.95
C SER A 19 -14.86 15.72 3.64
N VAL A 20 -13.88 15.09 2.98
CA VAL A 20 -12.65 15.75 2.53
C VAL A 20 -12.98 16.86 1.53
N VAL A 21 -13.84 16.57 0.54
CA VAL A 21 -14.27 17.57 -0.45
C VAL A 21 -15.00 18.73 0.21
N SER A 22 -15.93 18.45 1.13
CA SER A 22 -16.70 19.50 1.83
C SER A 22 -15.85 20.38 2.75
N ASN A 23 -14.67 19.91 3.20
CA ASN A 23 -13.80 20.66 4.12
C ASN A 23 -12.47 21.05 3.46
N ARG A 24 -12.34 20.93 2.14
CA ARG A 24 -11.06 21.08 1.41
C ARG A 24 -10.33 22.39 1.71
N ASP A 25 -11.07 23.47 1.91
CA ASP A 25 -10.48 24.80 2.13
C ASP A 25 -9.92 24.94 3.55
N GLN A 26 -10.39 24.12 4.50
CA GLN A 26 -9.97 24.08 5.90
C GLN A 26 -8.85 23.07 6.15
N LEU A 27 -8.60 22.12 5.24
CA LEU A 27 -7.54 21.13 5.36
C LEU A 27 -6.20 21.72 4.95
N LYS A 28 -5.40 22.18 5.92
CA LYS A 28 -4.06 22.78 5.68
C LYS A 28 -2.92 21.94 6.25
N THR A 29 -3.21 21.16 7.28
CA THR A 29 -2.23 20.36 8.01
C THR A 29 -2.63 18.90 8.07
N THR A 30 -1.67 18.04 8.40
CA THR A 30 -1.92 16.62 8.67
C THR A 30 -2.85 16.43 9.87
N LYS A 31 -2.80 17.34 10.86
CA LYS A 31 -3.69 17.33 12.02
C LYS A 31 -5.15 17.54 11.62
N ASP A 32 -5.42 18.49 10.73
CA ASP A 32 -6.78 18.78 10.25
C ASP A 32 -7.41 17.53 9.60
N LEU A 33 -6.64 16.84 8.74
CA LEU A 33 -7.10 15.62 8.09
C LEU A 33 -7.27 14.46 9.08
N ALA A 34 -6.39 14.34 10.06
CA ALA A 34 -6.49 13.31 11.09
C ALA A 34 -7.75 13.50 11.95
N GLU A 35 -8.03 14.73 12.36
CA GLU A 35 -9.23 15.09 13.12
C GLU A 35 -10.50 14.90 12.29
N LEU A 36 -10.49 15.27 11.01
CA LEU A 36 -11.59 14.99 10.10
C LEU A 36 -11.86 13.48 9.98
N ALA A 37 -10.81 12.67 9.83
CA ALA A 37 -10.94 11.22 9.77
C ALA A 37 -11.56 10.67 11.06
N VAL A 38 -11.14 11.15 12.23
CA VAL A 38 -11.75 10.78 13.53
C VAL A 38 -13.20 11.20 13.60
N LYS A 39 -13.55 12.41 13.15
CA LYS A 39 -14.94 12.91 13.12
C LYS A 39 -15.85 12.06 12.23
N VAL A 40 -15.35 11.60 11.08
CA VAL A 40 -16.13 10.84 10.09
C VAL A 40 -16.22 9.35 10.44
N LEU A 41 -15.11 8.77 10.88
CA LEU A 41 -14.97 7.33 11.11
C LEU A 41 -15.21 6.95 12.58
N GLY A 42 -15.13 7.90 13.50
CA GLY A 42 -15.10 7.64 14.93
C GLY A 42 -13.76 7.02 15.36
N TYR A 43 -13.39 7.25 16.61
CA TYR A 43 -12.20 6.65 17.22
C TYR A 43 -12.52 6.13 18.62
N ARG A 44 -12.16 4.88 18.89
CA ARG A 44 -12.31 4.28 20.23
C ARG A 44 -10.94 4.19 20.89
N LYS A 45 -10.84 4.47 22.19
CA LYS A 45 -9.58 4.45 22.96
C LYS A 45 -8.79 3.13 22.85
N HIS A 46 -9.47 2.01 22.63
CA HIS A 46 -8.86 0.68 22.49
C HIS A 46 -8.73 0.21 21.03
N GLN A 47 -8.99 1.10 20.07
CA GLN A 47 -8.85 0.76 18.66
C GLN A 47 -7.36 0.67 18.30
N LYS A 48 -6.92 -0.48 17.79
CA LYS A 48 -5.51 -0.74 17.45
C LYS A 48 -4.95 0.22 16.40
N ILE A 49 -5.78 0.64 15.45
CA ILE A 49 -5.37 1.45 14.31
C ILE A 49 -6.14 2.77 14.35
N HIS A 50 -5.41 3.87 14.34
CA HIS A 50 -6.00 5.20 14.26
C HIS A 50 -6.79 5.36 12.94
N PRO A 51 -7.99 5.97 12.94
CA PRO A 51 -8.82 6.05 11.74
C PRO A 51 -8.15 6.76 10.56
N ALA A 52 -7.26 7.71 10.85
CA ALA A 52 -6.50 8.41 9.84
C ALA A 52 -5.44 7.55 9.14
N THR A 53 -4.96 6.45 9.74
CA THR A 53 -3.85 5.65 9.21
C THR A 53 -4.12 5.19 7.77
N LYS A 54 -5.30 4.64 7.50
CA LYS A 54 -5.71 4.19 6.16
C LYS A 54 -5.87 5.34 5.16
N ILE A 55 -6.28 6.51 5.64
CA ILE A 55 -6.45 7.70 4.81
C ILE A 55 -5.09 8.24 4.38
N PHE A 56 -4.15 8.35 5.32
CA PHE A 56 -2.78 8.74 5.01
C PHE A 56 -2.05 7.71 4.16
N GLN A 57 -2.25 6.41 4.41
CA GLN A 57 -1.73 5.35 3.54
C GLN A 57 -2.19 5.55 2.09
N ALA A 58 -3.48 5.79 1.87
CA ALA A 58 -4.02 5.99 0.53
C ALA A 58 -3.39 7.19 -0.19
N LEU A 59 -3.28 8.32 0.52
CA LEU A 59 -2.67 9.53 -0.02
C LEU A 59 -1.18 9.33 -0.31
N ARG A 60 -0.46 8.65 0.58
CA ARG A 60 0.97 8.34 0.42
C ARG A 60 1.20 7.49 -0.83
N ILE A 61 0.41 6.42 -1.01
CA ILE A 61 0.48 5.54 -2.18
C ILE A 61 0.19 6.31 -3.47
N GLU A 62 -0.88 7.11 -3.49
CA GLU A 62 -1.29 7.89 -4.66
C GLU A 62 -0.24 8.96 -5.04
N VAL A 63 0.16 9.78 -4.07
CA VAL A 63 1.05 10.94 -4.33
C VAL A 63 2.42 10.48 -4.80
N ASN A 64 2.94 9.40 -4.22
CA ASN A 64 4.25 8.87 -4.59
C ASN A 64 4.18 7.79 -5.68
N GLN A 65 2.98 7.49 -6.21
CA GLN A 65 2.75 6.43 -7.20
C GLN A 65 3.40 5.08 -6.80
N GLU A 66 3.34 4.73 -5.52
CA GLU A 66 4.20 3.69 -4.94
C GLU A 66 3.99 2.31 -5.56
N LEU A 67 2.73 1.93 -5.81
CA LEU A 67 2.40 0.65 -6.43
C LEU A 67 2.82 0.60 -7.90
N GLU A 68 2.73 1.72 -8.61
CA GLU A 68 3.17 1.80 -10.01
C GLU A 68 4.70 1.70 -10.09
N ALA A 69 5.40 2.44 -9.23
CA ALA A 69 6.85 2.37 -9.11
C ALA A 69 7.31 0.94 -8.80
N LEU A 70 6.69 0.28 -7.81
CA LEU A 70 6.98 -1.09 -7.44
C LEU A 70 6.72 -2.07 -8.59
N SER A 71 5.57 -1.95 -9.27
CA SER A 71 5.20 -2.81 -10.40
C SER A 71 6.19 -2.69 -11.56
N LYS A 72 6.74 -1.49 -11.81
CA LYS A 72 7.74 -1.26 -12.86
C LYS A 72 9.14 -1.70 -12.43
N SER A 73 9.49 -1.55 -11.15
CA SER A 73 10.83 -1.86 -10.67
C SER A 73 11.08 -3.36 -10.46
N LEU A 74 10.06 -4.14 -10.10
CA LEU A 74 10.22 -5.58 -9.81
C LEU A 74 10.76 -6.38 -11.02
N PRO A 75 10.20 -6.26 -12.24
CA PRO A 75 10.76 -6.92 -13.43
C PRO A 75 12.23 -6.54 -13.66
N ASN A 76 12.53 -5.25 -13.65
CA ASN A 76 13.89 -4.75 -13.87
C ASN A 76 14.88 -5.27 -12.83
N ALA A 77 14.46 -5.34 -11.56
CA ALA A 77 15.27 -5.87 -10.47
C ALA A 77 15.55 -7.36 -10.66
N ILE A 78 14.56 -8.13 -11.11
CA ILE A 78 14.70 -9.56 -11.40
C ILE A 78 15.63 -9.80 -12.59
N GLU A 79 15.45 -9.07 -13.69
CA GLU A 79 16.30 -9.16 -14.89
C GLU A 79 17.76 -8.78 -14.63
N SER A 80 17.99 -7.91 -13.63
CA SER A 80 19.33 -7.49 -13.23
C SER A 80 20.06 -8.51 -12.34
N LEU A 81 19.39 -9.59 -11.91
CA LEU A 81 20.01 -10.60 -11.06
C LEU A 81 21.04 -11.42 -11.84
N LYS A 82 22.17 -11.71 -11.20
CA LYS A 82 23.14 -12.68 -11.73
C LYS A 82 22.48 -14.07 -11.76
N PRO A 83 22.40 -14.75 -12.93
CA PRO A 83 21.78 -16.07 -13.03
C PRO A 83 22.40 -17.08 -12.05
N GLY A 84 21.54 -17.88 -11.41
CA GLY A 84 21.92 -18.98 -10.51
C GLY A 84 22.37 -18.58 -9.09
N VAL A 85 22.82 -17.34 -8.86
CA VAL A 85 23.31 -16.90 -7.53
C VAL A 85 22.71 -15.60 -7.02
N GLY A 86 22.09 -14.80 -7.89
CA GLY A 86 21.43 -13.56 -7.53
C GLY A 86 20.22 -13.78 -6.63
N ARG A 87 20.00 -12.88 -5.68
CA ARG A 87 18.83 -12.89 -4.79
C ARG A 87 18.19 -11.51 -4.73
N LEU A 88 16.87 -11.49 -4.80
CA LEU A 88 16.06 -10.31 -4.55
C LEU A 88 15.28 -10.50 -3.25
N CYS A 89 15.37 -9.52 -2.35
CA CYS A 89 14.58 -9.46 -1.13
C CYS A 89 13.70 -8.21 -1.16
N VAL A 90 12.42 -8.37 -0.82
CA VAL A 90 11.46 -7.26 -0.76
C VAL A 90 10.78 -7.28 0.60
N ILE A 91 10.74 -6.12 1.25
CA ILE A 91 10.05 -5.91 2.52
C ILE A 91 8.88 -4.97 2.25
N SER A 92 7.67 -5.45 2.51
CA SER A 92 6.42 -4.70 2.34
C SER A 92 5.80 -4.37 3.69
N PHE A 93 5.19 -3.19 3.81
CA PHE A 93 4.59 -2.74 5.08
C PHE A 93 3.06 -2.77 5.06
N HIS A 94 2.44 -2.94 3.89
CA HIS A 94 1.00 -3.08 3.76
C HIS A 94 0.59 -4.17 2.78
N SER A 95 -0.68 -4.59 2.91
CA SER A 95 -1.33 -5.64 2.15
C SER A 95 -1.21 -5.48 0.63
N LEU A 96 -1.31 -4.25 0.11
CA LEU A 96 -1.25 -3.99 -1.33
C LEU A 96 0.14 -4.25 -1.92
N GLU A 97 1.21 -3.81 -1.26
CA GLU A 97 2.60 -4.10 -1.65
C GLU A 97 2.86 -5.61 -1.58
N ASP A 98 2.54 -6.26 -0.45
CA ASP A 98 2.74 -7.70 -0.25
C ASP A 98 2.04 -8.53 -1.34
N ARG A 99 0.80 -8.18 -1.66
CA ARG A 99 0.03 -8.85 -2.73
C ARG A 99 0.69 -8.69 -4.10
N LEU A 100 1.15 -7.49 -4.42
CA LEU A 100 1.81 -7.18 -5.68
C LEU A 100 3.12 -7.98 -5.80
N VAL A 101 3.97 -7.93 -4.76
CA VAL A 101 5.24 -8.67 -4.71
C VAL A 101 5.03 -10.17 -4.88
N LYS A 102 4.10 -10.75 -4.11
CA LYS A 102 3.78 -12.18 -4.22
C LYS A 102 3.35 -12.57 -5.62
N ARG A 103 2.43 -11.79 -6.20
CA ARG A 103 1.94 -12.05 -7.55
C ARG A 103 3.07 -12.01 -8.56
N SER A 104 3.91 -10.97 -8.53
CA SER A 104 5.06 -10.87 -9.43
C SER A 104 6.02 -12.04 -9.25
N PHE A 105 6.37 -12.40 -8.01
CA PHE A 105 7.28 -13.54 -7.77
C PHE A 105 6.71 -14.86 -8.27
N THR A 106 5.40 -15.09 -8.11
CA THR A 106 4.73 -16.27 -8.69
C THR A 106 4.78 -16.24 -10.22
N GLU A 107 4.41 -15.14 -10.85
CA GLU A 107 4.43 -14.99 -12.32
C GLU A 107 5.85 -15.25 -12.88
N PHE A 108 6.90 -14.68 -12.27
CA PHE A 108 8.28 -14.92 -12.69
C PHE A 108 8.80 -16.32 -12.39
N SER A 109 8.21 -17.05 -11.44
CA SER A 109 8.61 -18.43 -11.14
C SER A 109 8.07 -19.46 -12.14
N GLU A 110 7.04 -19.09 -12.89
CA GLU A 110 6.43 -19.94 -13.92
C GLU A 110 7.15 -19.83 -15.27
N ILE A 111 8.06 -18.85 -15.42
CA ILE A 111 8.83 -18.61 -16.65
C ILE A 111 10.08 -19.50 -16.67
N GLN A 112 10.38 -20.08 -17.84
CA GLN A 112 11.62 -20.85 -18.04
C GLN A 112 12.86 -19.94 -17.86
N GLY A 113 13.74 -20.30 -16.93
CA GLY A 113 14.89 -19.46 -16.56
C GLY A 113 14.53 -18.26 -15.67
N GLY A 114 13.31 -18.26 -15.10
CA GLY A 114 12.83 -17.26 -14.16
C GLY A 114 13.39 -17.43 -12.75
N VAL A 115 12.62 -17.00 -11.74
CA VAL A 115 13.08 -16.96 -10.34
C VAL A 115 12.54 -18.12 -9.50
N GLU A 116 13.31 -18.54 -8.50
CA GLU A 116 12.82 -19.46 -7.48
C GLU A 116 12.26 -18.67 -6.27
N VAL A 117 11.02 -18.96 -5.87
CA VAL A 117 10.42 -18.36 -4.68
C VAL A 117 10.89 -19.09 -3.41
N LEU A 118 11.81 -18.45 -2.69
CA LEU A 118 12.41 -19.04 -1.48
C LEU A 118 11.49 -18.99 -0.25
N THR A 119 10.48 -18.12 -0.24
CA THR A 119 9.59 -17.91 0.91
C THR A 119 8.13 -18.21 0.52
N LYS A 120 7.64 -19.41 0.88
CA LYS A 120 6.22 -19.78 0.65
C LYS A 120 5.24 -18.90 1.43
N ARG A 121 5.68 -18.31 2.54
CA ARG A 121 4.94 -17.33 3.36
C ARG A 121 5.88 -16.17 3.71
N PRO A 122 5.38 -14.93 3.82
CA PRO A 122 6.19 -13.81 4.27
C PRO A 122 6.81 -14.10 5.64
N LEU A 123 8.08 -13.74 5.78
CA LEU A 123 8.73 -13.70 7.08
C LEU A 123 8.22 -12.45 7.82
N ILE A 124 7.77 -12.63 9.05
CA ILE A 124 7.30 -11.56 9.92
C ILE A 124 8.29 -11.39 11.08
N PRO A 125 8.45 -10.16 11.62
CA PRO A 125 9.22 -9.93 12.84
C PRO A 125 8.72 -10.75 14.03
#